data_AF-A0AB32VZ66-F1
#
_entry.id   AF-A0AB32VZ66-F1
#
_cell.length_a   1.000
_cell.length_b   1.000
_cell.length_c   1.000
_cell.angle_alpha   90.00
_cell.angle_beta   90.00
_cell.angle_gamma   90.00
#
_symmetry.space_group_name_H-M   'P 1'
#
loop_
_entity.id
_entity.type
_entity.pdbx_description
1 polymer ?
#
loop_
_entity_poly.entity_id
_entity_poly.type
_entity_poly.pdbx_seq_one_letter_code
_entity_poly.pdbx_strand_id
1 'polypeptide(L)'
;MDYLKAVIKETLRLHPPLPLLVPRVSTQDVNIKVYDIEERTLVIVNAWAIGRDPVHWNEPEEFRPERFLNNPIDFKGNDFQYTPFGDGRRGCPGMAFAMAMNEIILVNLVHKFDWSLPGGTTGEDLDMTETTGIAINRKVPLPAADTFAAGTDTTNTVLEWAMTELLRHPKIVKEPQKQAVSKETLRLHPPVALLVPRISTKNVKIKGSDIEGGTQVIINAWAIGRDTKSWDKPEEYLPDRFLEHSIDFKGHHLQLIPFGSGRTSCPVILFAMKINELSANLVHKFDWSLPGGANEKDLDMSETFSITTHRKLISSRLSYLLSTIKDENHKTLISQNIVTRFWTKDYEIKSTNNIGGSKALK
;
A
#
# COMPACT_ATOMS: atom_id res chain seq x y z
N MET A 1 22.32 -8.03 10.00
CA MET A 1 21.24 -7.10 9.61
C MET A 1 21.73 -6.04 8.64
N ASP A 2 22.98 -5.60 8.76
CA ASP A 2 23.55 -4.57 7.88
C ASP A 2 23.64 -5.01 6.41
N TYR A 3 23.95 -6.28 6.14
CA TYR A 3 23.93 -6.81 4.77
C TYR A 3 22.55 -6.75 4.12
N LEU A 4 21.47 -7.03 4.85
CA LEU A 4 20.12 -6.92 4.30
C LEU A 4 19.76 -5.46 3.97
N LYS A 5 20.14 -4.52 4.83
CA LYS A 5 19.98 -3.09 4.54
C LYS A 5 20.75 -2.67 3.30
N ALA A 6 21.96 -3.20 3.13
CA ALA A 6 22.78 -2.99 1.97
C ALA A 6 22.15 -3.56 0.69
N VAL A 7 21.55 -4.76 0.76
CA VAL A 7 20.77 -5.37 -0.33
C VAL A 7 19.58 -4.49 -0.71
N ILE A 8 18.82 -3.98 0.28
CA ILE A 8 17.68 -3.08 0.03
C ILE A 8 18.16 -1.78 -0.63
N LYS A 9 19.25 -1.18 -0.13
CA LYS A 9 19.82 0.04 -0.71
C LYS A 9 20.27 -0.18 -2.16
N GLU A 10 20.96 -1.28 -2.44
CA GLU A 10 21.38 -1.61 -3.80
C GLU A 10 20.21 -1.91 -4.74
N THR A 11 19.16 -2.55 -4.21
CA THR A 11 17.90 -2.75 -4.95
C THR A 11 17.26 -1.42 -5.31
N LEU A 12 17.21 -0.45 -4.39
CA LEU A 12 16.64 0.88 -4.67
C LEU A 12 17.49 1.70 -5.65
N ARG A 13 18.82 1.49 -5.68
CA ARG A 13 19.72 2.14 -6.64
C ARG A 13 19.48 1.63 -8.06
N LEU A 14 19.44 0.32 -8.23
CA LEU A 14 19.30 -0.32 -9.55
C LEU A 14 17.84 -0.37 -10.01
N HIS A 15 16.89 -0.62 -9.11
CA HIS A 15 15.49 -0.81 -9.44
C HIS A 15 14.61 0.17 -8.63
N PRO A 16 14.81 1.50 -8.78
CA PRO A 16 13.98 2.48 -8.09
C PRO A 16 12.52 2.33 -8.56
N PRO A 17 11.55 2.15 -7.65
CA PRO A 17 10.14 1.99 -8.04
C PRO A 17 9.63 3.17 -8.87
N LEU A 18 10.12 4.39 -8.60
CA LEU A 18 9.87 5.59 -9.39
C LEU A 18 11.19 6.03 -10.06
N PRO A 19 11.52 5.53 -11.27
CA PRO A 19 12.76 5.86 -11.98
C PRO A 19 12.84 7.34 -12.38
N LEU A 20 11.68 7.92 -12.67
CA LEU A 20 11.47 9.33 -12.92
C LEU A 20 10.68 9.87 -11.71
N LEU A 21 11.32 10.71 -10.91
CA LEU A 21 10.66 11.28 -9.74
C LEU A 21 9.49 12.17 -10.17
N VAL A 22 8.56 12.39 -9.23
CA VAL A 22 7.35 13.18 -9.48
C VAL A 22 7.71 14.54 -10.12
N PRO A 23 7.13 14.85 -11.30
CA PRO A 23 7.46 16.07 -12.03
C PRO A 23 7.23 17.34 -11.20
N ARG A 24 8.07 18.35 -11.43
CA ARG A 24 7.98 19.66 -10.79
C ARG A 24 7.81 20.73 -11.85
N VAL A 25 6.99 21.75 -11.57
CA VAL A 25 6.90 22.93 -12.43
C VAL A 25 7.65 24.07 -11.75
N SER A 26 8.57 24.72 -12.46
CA SER A 26 9.26 25.91 -11.94
C SER A 26 8.25 27.04 -11.71
N THR A 27 8.37 27.73 -10.58
CA THR A 27 7.47 28.84 -10.21
C THR A 27 8.03 30.21 -10.54
N GLN A 28 9.28 30.24 -11.01
CA GLN A 28 10.02 31.42 -11.43
C GLN A 28 11.21 30.97 -12.27
N ASP A 29 11.79 31.90 -13.01
CA ASP A 29 13.08 31.68 -13.66
C ASP A 29 14.14 31.33 -12.60
N VAL A 30 14.89 30.26 -12.86
CA VAL A 30 15.94 29.77 -11.95
C VAL A 30 17.15 29.29 -12.74
N ASN A 31 18.33 29.74 -12.32
CA ASN A 31 19.59 29.20 -12.79
C ASN A 31 20.03 28.04 -11.87
N ILE A 32 20.20 26.85 -12.44
CA ILE A 32 20.73 25.66 -11.76
C ILE A 32 22.01 25.23 -12.48
N LYS A 33 23.16 25.54 -11.88
CA LYS A 33 24.50 25.29 -12.45
C LYS A 33 24.64 25.92 -13.85
N VAL A 34 24.62 25.10 -14.89
CA VAL A 34 24.78 25.51 -16.30
C VAL A 34 23.44 25.63 -17.03
N TYR A 35 22.32 25.45 -16.32
CA TYR A 35 20.99 25.44 -16.90
C TYR A 35 20.19 26.64 -16.44
N ASP A 36 19.68 27.41 -17.39
CA ASP A 36 18.62 28.39 -17.16
C ASP A 36 17.27 27.70 -17.36
N ILE A 37 16.45 27.68 -16.32
CA ILE A 37 15.12 27.07 -16.31
C ILE A 37 14.11 28.19 -16.17
N GLU A 38 13.36 28.45 -17.23
CA GLU A 38 12.30 29.47 -17.26
C GLU A 38 11.14 29.07 -16.34
N GLU A 39 10.37 30.04 -15.87
CA GLU A 39 9.08 29.83 -15.19
C GLU A 39 8.19 28.87 -15.99
N ARG A 40 7.42 28.03 -15.27
CA ARG A 40 6.47 27.06 -15.84
C ARG A 40 7.09 25.92 -16.64
N THR A 41 8.40 25.73 -16.53
CA THR A 41 9.10 24.57 -17.08
C THR A 41 8.85 23.35 -16.21
N LEU A 42 8.46 22.24 -16.85
CA LEU A 42 8.36 20.94 -16.20
C LEU A 42 9.76 20.31 -16.08
N VAL A 43 10.20 20.06 -14.86
CA VAL A 43 11.47 19.42 -14.52
C VAL A 43 11.20 18.04 -13.92
N ILE A 44 11.86 17.03 -14.47
CA ILE A 44 11.77 15.64 -14.01
C ILE A 44 13.19 15.18 -13.65
N VAL A 45 13.35 14.60 -12.46
CA VAL A 45 14.63 14.06 -12.01
C VAL A 45 14.69 12.58 -12.35
N ASN A 46 15.72 12.17 -13.08
CA ASN A 46 15.93 10.79 -13.50
C ASN A 46 16.76 10.02 -12.46
N ALA A 47 16.10 9.55 -11.40
CA ALA A 47 16.74 8.77 -10.34
C ALA A 47 17.38 7.47 -10.87
N TRP A 48 16.79 6.86 -11.91
CA TRP A 48 17.33 5.66 -12.56
C TRP A 48 18.70 5.93 -13.21
N ALA A 49 18.85 7.04 -13.93
CA ALA A 49 20.12 7.43 -14.54
C ALA A 49 21.16 7.82 -13.49
N ILE A 50 20.76 8.61 -12.48
CA ILE A 50 21.64 9.02 -11.38
C ILE A 50 22.18 7.79 -10.63
N GLY A 51 21.34 6.81 -10.35
CA GLY A 51 21.73 5.56 -9.70
C GLY A 51 22.71 4.71 -10.50
N ARG A 52 22.87 4.98 -11.81
CA ARG A 52 23.76 4.26 -12.73
C ARG A 52 24.88 5.12 -13.31
N ASP A 53 25.03 6.34 -12.83
CA ASP A 53 26.05 7.25 -13.36
C ASP A 53 27.45 6.72 -13.01
N PRO A 54 28.29 6.34 -14.00
CA PRO A 54 29.63 5.83 -13.77
C PRO A 54 30.57 6.84 -13.11
N VAL A 55 30.21 8.14 -13.11
CA VAL A 55 30.96 9.17 -12.37
C VAL A 55 30.88 8.93 -10.85
N HIS A 56 29.75 8.40 -10.37
CA HIS A 56 29.49 8.22 -8.95
C HIS A 56 29.53 6.74 -8.52
N TRP A 57 29.28 5.81 -9.46
CA TRP A 57 29.13 4.38 -9.18
C TRP A 57 30.10 3.54 -10.02
N ASN A 58 31.09 2.91 -9.37
CA ASN A 58 31.92 1.89 -10.01
C ASN A 58 31.07 0.66 -10.39
N GLU A 59 31.28 0.09 -11.57
CA GLU A 59 30.49 -1.03 -12.11
C GLU A 59 28.98 -0.78 -11.93
N PRO A 60 28.43 0.31 -12.54
CA PRO A 60 27.14 0.85 -12.16
C PRO A 60 25.96 -0.10 -12.44
N GLU A 61 26.10 -1.03 -13.38
CA GLU A 61 25.05 -2.01 -13.68
C GLU A 61 25.11 -3.26 -12.81
N GLU A 62 26.21 -3.48 -12.07
CA GLU A 62 26.33 -4.66 -11.23
C GLU A 62 25.60 -4.49 -9.89
N PHE A 63 24.80 -5.51 -9.54
CA PHE A 63 24.16 -5.62 -8.24
C PHE A 63 25.19 -6.04 -7.19
N ARG A 64 25.71 -5.07 -6.44
CA ARG A 64 26.74 -5.27 -5.41
C ARG A 64 26.31 -4.64 -4.09
N PRO A 65 25.65 -5.35 -3.17
CA PRO A 65 25.26 -4.79 -1.87
C PRO A 65 26.45 -4.23 -1.07
N GLU A 66 27.64 -4.78 -1.24
CA GLU A 66 28.84 -4.48 -0.44
C GLU A 66 29.23 -3.00 -0.48
N ARG A 67 28.88 -2.26 -1.54
CA ARG A 67 29.10 -0.79 -1.61
C ARG A 67 28.35 0.00 -0.54
N PHE A 68 27.40 -0.61 0.19
CA PHE A 68 26.69 0.04 1.30
C PHE A 68 27.10 -0.45 2.70
N LEU A 69 28.02 -1.41 2.83
CA LEU A 69 28.34 -2.02 4.14
C LEU A 69 29.21 -1.16 5.06
N ASN A 70 29.94 -0.18 4.52
CA ASN A 70 30.77 0.77 5.28
C ASN A 70 30.80 2.13 4.58
N ASN A 71 29.67 2.52 3.98
CA ASN A 71 29.58 3.69 3.14
C ASN A 71 28.61 4.71 3.76
N PRO A 72 29.02 5.98 3.95
CA PRO A 72 28.15 6.99 4.52
C PRO A 72 26.98 7.39 3.62
N ILE A 73 26.97 6.99 2.33
CA ILE A 73 25.91 7.35 1.38
C ILE A 73 24.54 6.92 1.92
N ASP A 74 23.64 7.89 2.03
CA ASP A 74 22.28 7.67 2.50
C ASP A 74 21.26 8.53 1.75
N PHE A 75 20.08 7.96 1.50
CA PHE A 75 18.96 8.66 0.88
C PHE A 75 18.31 9.70 1.81
N LYS A 76 18.69 9.73 3.10
CA LYS A 76 18.29 10.78 4.07
C LYS A 76 19.27 11.95 4.13
N GLY A 77 20.44 11.83 3.49
CA GLY A 77 21.51 12.82 3.52
C GLY A 77 21.48 13.75 2.30
N ASN A 78 22.53 14.56 2.16
CA ASN A 78 22.76 15.40 0.97
C ASN A 78 23.48 14.61 -0.16
N ASP A 79 23.30 13.30 -0.21
CA ASP A 79 23.95 12.41 -1.18
C ASP A 79 23.12 12.31 -2.46
N PHE A 80 23.17 13.35 -3.29
CA PHE A 80 22.33 13.45 -4.50
C PHE A 80 22.54 12.34 -5.53
N GLN A 81 23.69 11.66 -5.48
CA GLN A 81 23.98 10.45 -6.27
C GLN A 81 23.09 9.25 -5.88
N TYR A 82 22.33 9.34 -4.80
CA TYR A 82 21.44 8.29 -4.30
C TYR A 82 20.12 8.86 -3.75
N THR A 83 19.14 9.10 -4.63
CA THR A 83 17.86 9.77 -4.30
C THR A 83 16.60 8.94 -4.63
N PRO A 84 16.51 7.66 -4.21
CA PRO A 84 15.38 6.79 -4.56
C PRO A 84 14.01 7.23 -3.99
N PHE A 85 14.02 8.13 -3.00
CA PHE A 85 12.82 8.70 -2.39
C PHE A 85 12.62 10.18 -2.74
N GLY A 86 13.42 10.72 -3.66
CA GLY A 86 13.60 12.15 -3.82
C GLY A 86 14.22 12.81 -2.59
N ASP A 87 14.31 14.14 -2.59
CA ASP A 87 14.95 14.89 -1.52
C ASP A 87 14.28 16.25 -1.24
N GLY A 88 14.64 16.81 -0.09
CA GLY A 88 14.20 18.08 0.43
C GLY A 88 12.73 18.06 0.84
N ARG A 89 12.08 19.23 0.76
CA ARG A 89 10.69 19.41 1.18
C ARG A 89 9.68 18.50 0.45
N ARG A 90 10.06 17.93 -0.70
CA ARG A 90 9.21 17.08 -1.54
C ARG A 90 9.70 15.62 -1.60
N GLY A 91 10.58 15.23 -0.66
CA GLY A 91 10.94 13.82 -0.48
C GLY A 91 9.73 12.98 -0.06
N CYS A 92 9.82 11.66 -0.27
CA CYS A 92 8.73 10.73 0.00
C CYS A 92 8.35 10.75 1.50
N PRO A 93 7.10 11.10 1.86
CA PRO A 93 6.66 11.10 3.25
C PRO A 93 6.60 9.70 3.87
N GLY A 94 6.47 8.65 3.05
CA GLY A 94 6.41 7.25 3.47
C GLY A 94 7.76 6.55 3.62
N MET A 95 8.88 7.25 3.41
CA MET A 95 10.23 6.65 3.36
C MET A 95 10.59 5.82 4.59
N ALA A 96 10.38 6.36 5.80
CA ALA A 96 10.73 5.65 7.03
C ALA A 96 9.89 4.38 7.23
N PHE A 97 8.60 4.46 6.88
CA PHE A 97 7.67 3.34 6.95
C PHE A 97 8.04 2.25 5.93
N ALA A 98 8.27 2.63 4.67
CA ALA A 98 8.67 1.72 3.61
C ALA A 98 9.96 0.96 3.95
N MET A 99 10.96 1.65 4.48
CA MET A 99 12.23 1.02 4.89
C MET A 99 12.04 0.02 6.04
N ALA A 100 11.30 0.41 7.08
CA ALA A 100 11.00 -0.49 8.19
C ALA A 100 10.22 -1.73 7.73
N MET A 101 9.22 -1.55 6.87
CA MET A 101 8.46 -2.65 6.28
C MET A 101 9.33 -3.58 5.44
N ASN A 102 10.12 -3.03 4.51
CA ASN A 102 10.99 -3.82 3.65
C ASN A 102 11.99 -4.64 4.46
N GLU A 103 12.61 -4.03 5.48
CA GLU A 103 13.52 -4.75 6.39
C GLU A 103 12.80 -5.88 7.12
N ILE A 104 11.68 -5.60 7.80
CA ILE A 104 10.96 -6.62 8.59
C ILE A 104 10.46 -7.76 7.70
N ILE A 105 9.86 -7.43 6.55
CA ILE A 105 9.31 -8.42 5.62
C ILE A 105 10.44 -9.28 5.08
N LEU A 106 11.50 -8.68 4.52
CA LEU A 106 12.60 -9.45 3.92
C LEU A 106 13.36 -10.29 4.95
N VAL A 107 13.60 -9.80 6.18
CA VAL A 107 14.20 -10.62 7.25
C VAL A 107 13.36 -11.86 7.51
N ASN A 108 12.05 -11.69 7.69
CA ASN A 108 11.18 -12.82 8.00
C ASN A 108 11.10 -13.80 6.83
N LEU A 109 11.08 -13.29 5.61
CA LEU A 109 11.05 -14.10 4.39
C LEU A 109 12.31 -14.93 4.20
N VAL A 110 13.49 -14.32 4.30
CA VAL A 110 14.77 -15.02 4.13
C VAL A 110 15.05 -15.97 5.30
N HIS A 111 14.62 -15.63 6.52
CA HIS A 111 14.91 -16.45 7.69
C HIS A 111 13.95 -17.63 7.88
N LYS A 112 12.68 -17.51 7.47
CA LYS A 112 11.64 -18.51 7.77
C LYS A 112 11.29 -19.42 6.62
N PHE A 113 11.77 -19.13 5.41
CA PHE A 113 11.42 -19.88 4.22
C PHE A 113 12.67 -20.29 3.45
N ASP A 114 12.65 -21.52 2.94
CA ASP A 114 13.62 -21.97 1.94
C ASP A 114 13.13 -21.52 0.56
N TRP A 115 13.95 -20.72 -0.11
CA TRP A 115 13.62 -20.16 -1.41
C TRP A 115 14.10 -21.10 -2.50
N SER A 116 13.18 -21.47 -3.39
CA SER A 116 13.50 -22.20 -4.62
C SER A 116 12.70 -21.62 -5.77
N LEU A 117 13.30 -21.60 -6.95
CA LEU A 117 12.60 -21.25 -8.17
C LEU A 117 11.91 -22.50 -8.73
N PRO A 118 10.71 -22.34 -9.33
CA PRO A 118 9.97 -23.48 -9.87
C PRO A 118 10.72 -24.12 -11.05
N GLY A 119 10.62 -25.44 -11.17
CA GLY A 119 11.14 -26.15 -12.35
C GLY A 119 12.67 -26.28 -12.42
N GLY A 120 13.38 -26.06 -11.31
CA GLY A 120 14.84 -26.22 -11.27
C GLY A 120 15.65 -25.09 -11.93
N THR A 121 14.99 -23.98 -12.26
CA THR A 121 15.66 -22.78 -12.77
C THR A 121 16.56 -22.15 -11.71
N THR A 122 17.58 -21.44 -12.14
CA THR A 122 18.53 -20.71 -11.30
C THR A 122 18.27 -19.21 -11.32
N GLY A 123 18.96 -18.45 -10.48
CA GLY A 123 18.86 -16.99 -10.50
C GLY A 123 19.29 -16.35 -11.83
N GLU A 124 20.15 -17.02 -12.58
CA GLU A 124 20.64 -16.55 -13.89
C GLU A 124 19.57 -16.64 -14.99
N ASP A 125 18.57 -17.52 -14.81
CA ASP A 125 17.47 -17.70 -15.76
C ASP A 125 16.36 -16.64 -15.58
N LEU A 126 16.47 -15.77 -14.57
CA LEU A 126 15.46 -14.76 -14.29
C LEU A 126 15.51 -13.62 -15.31
N ASP A 127 14.39 -13.41 -16.00
CA ASP A 127 14.20 -12.21 -16.83
C ASP A 127 14.12 -10.95 -15.94
N MET A 128 15.17 -10.15 -15.99
CA MET A 128 15.30 -8.89 -15.25
C MET A 128 14.75 -7.68 -16.03
N THR A 129 14.11 -7.88 -17.18
CA THR A 129 13.49 -6.79 -17.93
C THR A 129 12.37 -6.13 -17.13
N GLU A 130 12.28 -4.82 -17.28
CA GLU A 130 11.38 -3.94 -16.54
C GLU A 130 10.19 -3.51 -17.41
N THR A 131 9.05 -3.23 -16.78
CA THR A 131 7.89 -2.64 -17.43
C THR A 131 8.07 -1.12 -17.61
N THR A 132 7.37 -0.54 -18.59
CA THR A 132 7.30 0.91 -18.76
C THR A 132 6.10 1.47 -18.00
N GLY A 133 6.28 2.53 -17.22
CA GLY A 133 5.20 3.19 -16.48
C GLY A 133 5.70 4.22 -15.49
N ILE A 134 4.77 4.81 -14.72
CA ILE A 134 5.11 5.71 -13.60
C ILE A 134 5.87 4.94 -12.52
N ALA A 135 5.35 3.76 -12.16
CA ALA A 135 6.04 2.79 -11.33
C ALA A 135 6.57 1.65 -12.20
N ILE A 136 7.83 1.26 -11.98
CA ILE A 136 8.46 0.15 -12.68
C ILE A 136 8.39 -1.12 -11.84
N ASN A 137 8.08 -2.24 -12.50
CA ASN A 137 8.17 -3.59 -11.95
C ASN A 137 8.88 -4.51 -12.95
N ARG A 138 9.28 -5.71 -12.53
CA ARG A 138 9.72 -6.75 -13.47
C ARG A 138 8.58 -7.11 -14.42
N LYS A 139 8.90 -7.28 -15.71
CA LYS A 139 7.96 -7.70 -16.75
C LYS A 139 7.40 -9.09 -16.47
N VAL A 140 8.23 -9.99 -15.95
CA VAL A 140 7.84 -11.30 -15.44
C VAL A 140 8.05 -11.31 -13.93
N PRO A 141 6.99 -11.09 -13.12
CA PRO A 141 7.13 -11.07 -11.67
C PRO A 141 7.44 -12.47 -11.12
N LEU A 142 8.05 -12.52 -9.93
CA LEU A 142 8.14 -13.76 -9.17
C LEU A 142 6.72 -14.21 -8.76
N PRO A 143 6.41 -15.52 -8.69
CA PRO A 143 5.12 -15.98 -8.17
C PRO A 143 4.81 -15.46 -6.76
N ALA A 144 5.84 -15.23 -5.94
CA ALA A 144 5.69 -14.62 -4.62
C ALA A 144 5.27 -13.13 -4.69
N ALA A 145 5.59 -12.41 -5.77
CA ALA A 145 5.23 -11.00 -5.92
C ALA A 145 3.71 -10.82 -6.05
N ASP A 146 3.00 -11.71 -6.75
CA ASP A 146 1.54 -11.69 -6.83
C ASP A 146 0.89 -11.85 -5.45
N THR A 147 1.51 -12.67 -4.58
CA THR A 147 1.09 -12.83 -3.19
C THR A 147 1.23 -11.53 -2.40
N PHE A 148 2.35 -10.81 -2.56
CA PHE A 148 2.54 -9.52 -1.89
C PHE A 148 1.62 -8.44 -2.46
N ALA A 149 1.48 -8.35 -3.79
CA ALA A 149 0.61 -7.37 -4.43
C ALA A 149 -0.85 -7.52 -3.97
N ALA A 150 -1.38 -8.75 -3.99
CA ALA A 150 -2.72 -9.04 -3.50
C ALA A 150 -2.87 -8.75 -1.99
N GLY A 151 -1.84 -9.05 -1.21
CA GLY A 151 -1.82 -8.81 0.23
C GLY A 151 -1.76 -7.32 0.60
N THR A 152 -1.01 -6.49 -0.13
CA THR A 152 -0.80 -5.08 0.21
C THR A 152 -2.08 -4.26 0.11
N ASP A 153 -2.77 -4.31 -1.04
CA ASP A 153 -3.93 -3.45 -1.29
C ASP A 153 -5.13 -3.83 -0.41
N THR A 154 -5.39 -5.14 -0.30
CA THR A 154 -6.46 -5.66 0.58
C THR A 154 -6.18 -5.38 2.05
N THR A 155 -4.95 -5.52 2.53
CA THR A 155 -4.59 -5.20 3.92
C THR A 155 -4.70 -3.71 4.20
N ASN A 156 -4.25 -2.85 3.27
CA ASN A 156 -4.38 -1.40 3.39
C ASN A 156 -5.86 -0.99 3.50
N THR A 157 -6.73 -1.61 2.69
CA THR A 157 -8.19 -1.41 2.75
C THR A 157 -8.76 -1.75 4.13
N VAL A 158 -8.40 -2.92 4.68
CA VAL A 158 -8.85 -3.33 6.02
C VAL A 158 -8.37 -2.35 7.08
N LEU A 159 -7.10 -1.93 7.00
CA LEU A 159 -6.52 -0.99 7.95
C LEU A 159 -7.24 0.36 7.90
N GLU A 160 -7.50 0.89 6.71
CA GLU A 160 -8.24 2.13 6.49
C GLU A 160 -9.62 2.10 7.12
N TRP A 161 -10.41 1.04 6.86
CA TRP A 161 -11.75 0.88 7.42
C TRP A 161 -11.72 0.68 8.95
N ALA A 162 -10.81 -0.16 9.44
CA ALA A 162 -10.68 -0.41 10.87
C ALA A 162 -10.35 0.89 11.63
N MET A 163 -9.40 1.69 11.13
CA MET A 163 -9.08 2.99 11.73
C MET A 163 -10.27 3.95 11.69
N THR A 164 -11.00 3.97 10.58
CA THR A 164 -12.20 4.82 10.40
C THR A 164 -13.28 4.47 11.41
N GLU A 165 -13.58 3.19 11.59
CA GLU A 165 -14.59 2.72 12.55
C GLU A 165 -14.14 2.94 14.00
N LEU A 166 -12.86 2.76 14.30
CA LEU A 166 -12.33 3.04 15.64
C LEU A 166 -12.41 4.54 15.99
N LEU A 167 -12.18 5.43 15.02
CA LEU A 167 -12.37 6.86 15.17
C LEU A 167 -13.85 7.23 15.42
N ARG A 168 -14.80 6.52 14.80
CA ARG A 168 -16.25 6.70 15.00
C ARG A 168 -16.77 6.07 16.29
N HIS A 169 -16.01 5.14 16.86
CA HIS A 169 -16.44 4.37 18.02
C HIS A 169 -15.33 4.28 19.08
N PRO A 170 -14.87 5.42 19.63
CA PRO A 170 -13.71 5.48 20.54
C PRO A 170 -13.88 4.68 21.84
N LYS A 171 -15.12 4.30 22.20
CA LYS A 171 -15.43 3.48 23.38
C LYS A 171 -15.15 1.98 23.18
N ILE A 172 -14.91 1.52 21.94
CA ILE A 172 -14.70 0.11 21.57
C ILE A 172 -13.21 -0.31 21.70
N VAL A 173 -12.35 0.56 22.23
CA VAL A 173 -10.90 0.34 22.31
C VAL A 173 -10.51 -0.31 23.65
N LYS A 174 -10.81 -1.59 23.87
CA LYS A 174 -10.22 -2.39 24.98
C LYS A 174 -9.50 -3.64 24.46
N GLU A 175 -8.42 -4.03 25.13
CA GLU A 175 -7.47 -5.09 24.73
C GLU A 175 -8.06 -6.45 24.26
N PRO A 176 -9.21 -6.96 24.75
CA PRO A 176 -9.79 -8.21 24.22
C PRO A 176 -10.38 -8.08 22.80
N GLN A 177 -10.61 -6.86 22.30
CA GLN A 177 -11.41 -6.60 21.09
C GLN A 177 -10.57 -6.52 19.80
N LYS A 178 -9.24 -6.67 19.84
CA LYS A 178 -8.37 -6.49 18.66
C LYS A 178 -8.76 -7.37 17.47
N GLN A 179 -8.95 -8.67 17.71
CA GLN A 179 -9.37 -9.60 16.65
C GLN A 179 -10.85 -9.41 16.26
N ALA A 180 -11.67 -9.00 17.21
CA ALA A 180 -13.09 -8.76 17.02
C ALA A 180 -13.34 -7.55 16.10
N VAL A 181 -12.59 -6.47 16.28
CA VAL A 181 -12.57 -5.28 15.41
C VAL A 181 -12.19 -5.67 13.98
N SER A 182 -11.12 -6.46 13.82
CA SER A 182 -10.71 -6.91 12.48
C SER A 182 -11.78 -7.79 11.82
N LYS A 183 -12.41 -8.70 12.57
CA LYS A 183 -13.52 -9.55 12.08
C LYS A 183 -14.74 -8.73 11.68
N GLU A 184 -15.12 -7.75 12.48
CA GLU A 184 -16.26 -6.88 12.17
C GLU A 184 -15.98 -5.95 11.00
N THR A 185 -14.75 -5.42 10.91
CA THR A 185 -14.30 -4.66 9.74
C THR A 185 -14.40 -5.50 8.48
N LEU A 186 -13.91 -6.74 8.50
CA LEU A 186 -13.99 -7.64 7.34
C LEU A 186 -15.41 -8.08 6.99
N ARG A 187 -16.32 -8.14 7.97
CA ARG A 187 -17.74 -8.43 7.75
C ARG A 187 -18.44 -7.27 7.04
N LEU A 188 -18.28 -6.06 7.57
CA LEU A 188 -19.01 -4.88 7.10
C LEU A 188 -18.34 -4.25 5.87
N HIS A 189 -17.00 -4.26 5.82
CA HIS A 189 -16.20 -3.69 4.73
C HIS A 189 -15.23 -4.75 4.19
N PRO A 190 -15.74 -5.84 3.57
CA PRO A 190 -14.86 -6.81 2.93
C PRO A 190 -14.08 -6.10 1.81
N PRO A 191 -12.74 -6.19 1.78
CA PRO A 191 -11.94 -5.56 0.73
C PRO A 191 -12.45 -5.96 -0.65
N VAL A 192 -12.69 -7.25 -0.85
CA VAL A 192 -13.25 -7.79 -2.10
C VAL A 192 -14.74 -8.08 -1.90
N ALA A 193 -15.59 -7.10 -2.16
CA ALA A 193 -17.05 -7.21 -2.00
C ALA A 193 -17.68 -8.28 -2.90
N LEU A 194 -17.21 -8.34 -4.15
CA LEU A 194 -17.53 -9.39 -5.12
C LEU A 194 -16.30 -10.27 -5.31
N LEU A 195 -16.32 -11.48 -4.74
CA LEU A 195 -15.17 -12.38 -4.81
C LEU A 195 -14.81 -12.69 -6.26
N VAL A 196 -13.52 -12.97 -6.48
CA VAL A 196 -12.96 -13.29 -7.80
C VAL A 196 -13.87 -14.30 -8.51
N PRO A 197 -14.31 -14.00 -9.75
CA PRO A 197 -15.26 -14.85 -10.43
C PRO A 197 -14.77 -16.27 -10.59
N ARG A 198 -15.69 -17.22 -10.42
CA ARG A 198 -15.44 -18.65 -10.59
C ARG A 198 -16.10 -19.11 -11.88
N ILE A 199 -15.51 -20.09 -12.56
CA ILE A 199 -16.14 -20.73 -13.71
C ILE A 199 -16.61 -22.10 -13.27
N SER A 200 -17.89 -22.40 -13.48
CA SER A 200 -18.42 -23.73 -13.23
C SER A 200 -17.75 -24.73 -14.17
N THR A 201 -17.16 -25.80 -13.65
CA THR A 201 -16.46 -26.79 -14.48
C THR A 201 -17.40 -27.84 -15.07
N LYS A 202 -18.64 -27.91 -14.58
CA LYS A 202 -19.66 -28.87 -15.01
C LYS A 202 -21.05 -28.37 -14.67
N ASN A 203 -22.08 -29.00 -15.24
CA ASN A 203 -23.45 -28.72 -14.86
C ASN A 203 -23.67 -29.09 -13.38
N VAL A 204 -24.23 -28.16 -12.60
CA VAL A 204 -24.46 -28.32 -11.17
C VAL A 204 -25.78 -27.67 -10.77
N LYS A 205 -26.49 -28.28 -9.81
CA LYS A 205 -27.71 -27.71 -9.24
C LYS A 205 -27.41 -27.08 -7.88
N ILE A 206 -27.69 -25.78 -7.72
CA ILE A 206 -27.50 -25.04 -6.46
C ILE A 206 -28.85 -24.49 -5.99
N LYS A 207 -29.32 -24.91 -4.81
CA LYS A 207 -30.61 -24.50 -4.22
C LYS A 207 -31.78 -24.56 -5.23
N GLY A 208 -31.80 -25.61 -6.06
CA GLY A 208 -32.84 -25.83 -7.07
C GLY A 208 -32.59 -25.17 -8.43
N SER A 209 -31.61 -24.26 -8.54
CA SER A 209 -31.23 -23.62 -9.80
C SER A 209 -30.17 -24.44 -10.55
N ASP A 210 -30.34 -24.63 -11.84
CA ASP A 210 -29.37 -25.30 -12.71
C ASP A 210 -28.33 -24.29 -13.21
N ILE A 211 -27.05 -24.64 -13.06
CA ILE A 211 -25.90 -23.85 -13.49
C ILE A 211 -25.10 -24.70 -14.46
N GLU A 212 -24.94 -24.22 -15.69
CA GLU A 212 -24.23 -24.94 -16.73
C GLU A 212 -22.71 -24.90 -16.52
N GLY A 213 -22.01 -25.88 -17.09
CA GLY A 213 -20.56 -25.82 -17.25
C GLY A 213 -20.17 -24.60 -18.09
N GLY A 214 -19.13 -23.89 -17.67
CA GLY A 214 -18.68 -22.64 -18.29
C GLY A 214 -19.36 -21.39 -17.72
N THR A 215 -20.43 -21.52 -16.93
CA THR A 215 -21.07 -20.35 -16.31
C THR A 215 -20.14 -19.67 -15.30
N GLN A 216 -20.00 -18.35 -15.42
CA GLN A 216 -19.31 -17.51 -14.44
C GLN A 216 -20.21 -17.29 -13.22
N VAL A 217 -19.68 -17.57 -12.03
CA VAL A 217 -20.36 -17.44 -10.73
C VAL A 217 -19.56 -16.48 -9.87
N ILE A 218 -20.22 -15.44 -9.38
CA ILE A 218 -19.64 -14.44 -8.48
C ILE A 218 -20.30 -14.59 -7.12
N ILE A 219 -19.49 -14.59 -6.06
CA ILE A 219 -19.98 -14.67 -4.69
C ILE A 219 -19.93 -13.26 -4.09
N ASN A 220 -21.08 -12.79 -3.62
CA ASN A 220 -21.21 -11.45 -3.04
C ASN A 220 -20.93 -11.52 -1.52
N ALA A 221 -19.67 -11.31 -1.14
CA ALA A 221 -19.25 -11.28 0.27
C ALA A 221 -19.87 -10.11 1.04
N TRP A 222 -20.07 -8.96 0.37
CA TRP A 222 -20.72 -7.79 0.96
C TRP A 222 -22.16 -8.08 1.41
N ALA A 223 -22.93 -8.78 0.57
CA ALA A 223 -24.30 -9.16 0.89
C ALA A 223 -24.35 -10.23 2.00
N ILE A 224 -23.41 -11.19 1.99
CA ILE A 224 -23.30 -12.22 3.04
C ILE A 224 -23.01 -11.58 4.40
N GLY A 225 -22.10 -10.60 4.44
CA GLY A 225 -21.78 -9.86 5.65
C GLY A 225 -22.98 -9.10 6.24
N ARG A 226 -24.01 -8.79 5.42
CA ARG A 226 -25.22 -8.04 5.80
C ARG A 226 -26.51 -8.86 5.81
N ASP A 227 -26.40 -10.19 5.68
CA ASP A 227 -27.59 -11.05 5.65
C ASP A 227 -28.33 -10.98 6.99
N THR A 228 -29.59 -10.52 6.96
CA THR A 228 -30.46 -10.34 8.14
C THR A 228 -30.79 -11.66 8.84
N LYS A 229 -30.63 -12.80 8.15
CA LYS A 229 -30.82 -14.12 8.76
C LYS A 229 -29.59 -14.59 9.53
N SER A 230 -28.42 -14.10 9.16
CA SER A 230 -27.14 -14.51 9.73
C SER A 230 -26.63 -13.54 10.81
N TRP A 231 -27.00 -12.26 10.72
CA TRP A 231 -26.48 -11.20 11.59
C TRP A 231 -27.60 -10.36 12.18
N ASP A 232 -27.65 -10.26 13.52
CA ASP A 232 -28.44 -9.23 14.19
C ASP A 232 -27.84 -7.85 13.93
N LYS A 233 -28.72 -6.88 13.64
CA LYS A 233 -28.36 -5.50 13.24
C LYS A 233 -27.22 -5.49 12.21
N PRO A 234 -27.45 -6.01 10.99
CA PRO A 234 -26.38 -6.27 10.02
C PRO A 234 -25.63 -5.02 9.56
N GLU A 235 -26.24 -3.84 9.64
CA GLU A 235 -25.61 -2.57 9.24
C GLU A 235 -24.85 -1.89 10.40
N GLU A 236 -25.02 -2.33 11.65
CA GLU A 236 -24.32 -1.75 12.80
C GLU A 236 -22.91 -2.38 12.95
N TYR A 237 -21.91 -1.54 13.19
CA TYR A 237 -20.55 -1.95 13.51
C TYR A 237 -20.45 -2.36 14.99
N LEU A 238 -20.52 -3.66 15.25
CA LEU A 238 -20.57 -4.26 16.59
C LEU A 238 -19.48 -5.34 16.76
N PRO A 239 -18.22 -4.98 17.07
CA PRO A 239 -17.14 -5.94 17.26
C PRO A 239 -17.43 -7.00 18.33
N ASP A 240 -18.18 -6.66 19.38
CA ASP A 240 -18.49 -7.56 20.49
C ASP A 240 -19.10 -8.91 20.06
N ARG A 241 -19.74 -8.98 18.89
CA ARG A 241 -20.27 -10.22 18.30
C ARG A 241 -19.19 -11.29 18.04
N PHE A 242 -17.91 -10.93 18.07
CA PHE A 242 -16.77 -11.83 17.86
C PHE A 242 -15.93 -12.10 19.11
N LEU A 243 -16.35 -11.60 20.28
CA LEU A 243 -15.63 -11.86 21.54
C LEU A 243 -15.88 -13.27 22.10
N GLU A 244 -17.13 -13.74 22.02
CA GLU A 244 -17.54 -15.05 22.58
C GLU A 244 -17.65 -16.15 21.51
N HIS A 245 -17.70 -15.78 20.23
CA HIS A 245 -17.93 -16.72 19.13
C HIS A 245 -16.66 -17.16 18.41
N SER A 246 -16.50 -18.48 18.25
CA SER A 246 -15.41 -19.15 17.53
C SER A 246 -15.56 -19.09 16.01
N ILE A 247 -16.21 -18.07 15.44
CA ILE A 247 -16.30 -17.90 13.99
C ILE A 247 -14.88 -17.66 13.48
N ASP A 248 -14.34 -18.65 12.79
CA ASP A 248 -13.06 -18.56 12.09
C ASP A 248 -13.26 -18.18 10.62
N PHE A 249 -12.20 -17.68 10.00
CA PHE A 249 -12.21 -17.32 8.59
C PHE A 249 -11.88 -18.52 7.68
N LYS A 250 -11.77 -19.74 8.22
CA LYS A 250 -11.32 -20.93 7.46
C LYS A 250 -12.43 -21.58 6.63
N GLY A 251 -13.51 -20.83 6.35
CA GLY A 251 -14.53 -21.23 5.38
C GLY A 251 -15.55 -22.26 5.87
N HIS A 252 -15.51 -22.65 7.14
CA HIS A 252 -16.54 -23.52 7.77
C HIS A 252 -17.83 -22.76 8.09
N HIS A 253 -17.75 -21.43 8.20
CA HIS A 253 -18.87 -20.54 8.50
C HIS A 253 -19.21 -19.68 7.29
N LEU A 254 -20.14 -20.14 6.45
CA LEU A 254 -20.54 -19.43 5.22
C LEU A 254 -21.15 -18.04 5.46
N GLN A 255 -21.51 -17.72 6.70
CA GLN A 255 -21.95 -16.40 7.14
C GLN A 255 -20.83 -15.34 7.12
N LEU A 256 -19.55 -15.74 7.07
CA LEU A 256 -18.40 -14.83 7.01
C LEU A 256 -17.29 -15.39 6.11
N ILE A 257 -17.24 -14.94 4.86
CA ILE A 257 -16.25 -15.42 3.86
C ILE A 257 -15.46 -14.30 3.15
N PRO A 258 -14.86 -13.36 3.90
CA PRO A 258 -14.09 -12.25 3.29
C PRO A 258 -12.85 -12.73 2.51
N PHE A 259 -12.40 -13.97 2.75
CA PHE A 259 -11.28 -14.61 2.06
C PHE A 259 -11.72 -15.73 1.11
N GLY A 260 -13.03 -15.81 0.81
CA GLY A 260 -13.63 -16.94 0.12
C GLY A 260 -13.65 -18.22 0.94
N SER A 261 -14.03 -19.32 0.29
CA SER A 261 -14.08 -20.67 0.88
C SER A 261 -13.84 -21.74 -0.20
N GLY A 262 -13.41 -22.93 0.23
CA GLY A 262 -13.11 -24.08 -0.61
C GLY A 262 -11.77 -23.97 -1.36
N ARG A 263 -11.69 -24.57 -2.56
CA ARG A 263 -10.44 -24.70 -3.34
C ARG A 263 -9.78 -23.38 -3.75
N THR A 264 -10.52 -22.28 -3.71
CA THR A 264 -10.03 -20.93 -4.06
C THR A 264 -10.09 -19.98 -2.87
N SER A 265 -9.99 -20.50 -1.64
CA SER A 265 -9.75 -19.68 -0.45
C SER A 265 -8.42 -18.94 -0.58
N CYS A 266 -8.34 -17.73 -0.03
CA CYS A 266 -7.11 -16.94 -0.02
C CYS A 266 -5.93 -17.76 0.52
N PRO A 267 -4.86 -18.01 -0.27
CA PRO A 267 -3.72 -18.80 0.18
C PRO A 267 -2.91 -18.08 1.27
N VAL A 268 -3.11 -16.77 1.41
CA VAL A 268 -2.33 -15.86 2.27
C VAL A 268 -3.09 -15.51 3.55
N ILE A 269 -4.21 -16.17 3.84
CA ILE A 269 -5.13 -15.82 4.95
C ILE A 269 -4.42 -15.70 6.31
N LEU A 270 -3.51 -16.63 6.63
CA LEU A 270 -2.79 -16.63 7.91
C LEU A 270 -1.82 -15.46 8.03
N PHE A 271 -1.16 -15.10 6.93
CA PHE A 271 -0.26 -13.95 6.88
C PHE A 271 -1.04 -12.63 6.95
N ALA A 272 -2.14 -12.51 6.20
CA ALA A 272 -3.04 -11.35 6.26
C ALA A 272 -3.61 -11.14 7.66
N MET A 273 -4.06 -12.22 8.32
CA MET A 273 -4.53 -12.15 9.71
C MET A 273 -3.44 -11.69 10.68
N LYS A 274 -2.19 -12.13 10.49
CA LYS A 274 -1.07 -11.70 11.34
C LYS A 274 -0.72 -10.22 11.13
N ILE A 275 -0.77 -9.72 9.90
CA ILE A 275 -0.60 -8.28 9.64
C ILE A 275 -1.76 -7.49 10.26
N ASN A 276 -3.00 -7.95 10.12
CA ASN A 276 -4.15 -7.28 10.72
C ASN A 276 -4.06 -7.21 12.26
N GLU A 277 -3.51 -8.24 12.90
CA GLU A 277 -3.24 -8.23 14.35
C GLU A 277 -2.16 -7.18 14.73
N LEU A 278 -1.08 -7.08 13.94
CA LEU A 278 -0.04 -6.06 14.13
C LEU A 278 -0.58 -4.65 13.90
N SER A 279 -1.43 -4.48 12.89
CA SER A 279 -2.18 -3.27 12.58
C SER A 279 -3.08 -2.84 13.73
N ALA A 280 -3.81 -3.76 14.35
CA ALA A 280 -4.61 -3.46 15.54
C ALA A 280 -3.71 -2.92 16.67
N ASN A 281 -2.53 -3.51 16.89
CA ASN A 281 -1.56 -3.00 17.86
C ASN A 281 -1.06 -1.59 17.54
N LEU A 282 -0.87 -1.24 16.25
CA LEU A 282 -0.55 0.13 15.84
C LEU A 282 -1.68 1.09 16.22
N VAL A 283 -2.94 0.73 15.95
CA VAL A 283 -4.07 1.61 16.30
C VAL A 283 -4.17 1.85 17.80
N HIS A 284 -3.88 0.86 18.64
CA HIS A 284 -3.88 1.02 20.10
C HIS A 284 -2.72 1.84 20.66
N LYS A 285 -1.57 1.90 19.96
CA LYS A 285 -0.36 2.60 20.43
C LYS A 285 -0.35 4.09 20.17
N PHE A 286 -1.30 4.60 19.39
CA PHE A 286 -1.35 5.99 18.98
C PHE A 286 -2.69 6.62 19.33
N ASP A 287 -2.63 7.90 19.70
CA ASP A 287 -3.82 8.73 19.79
C ASP A 287 -4.20 9.18 18.37
N TRP A 288 -5.40 8.80 17.92
CA TRP A 288 -5.92 9.18 16.61
C TRP A 288 -6.89 10.35 16.76
N SER A 289 -6.69 11.38 15.95
CA SER A 289 -7.59 12.53 15.89
C SER A 289 -7.77 12.98 14.45
N LEU A 290 -8.96 13.47 14.15
CA LEU A 290 -9.24 14.05 12.84
C LEU A 290 -8.59 15.43 12.72
N PRO A 291 -8.09 15.78 11.52
CA PRO A 291 -7.41 17.04 11.30
C PRO A 291 -8.33 18.25 11.41
N GLY A 292 -7.80 19.40 11.84
CA GLY A 292 -8.47 20.71 11.72
C GLY A 292 -9.76 20.88 12.52
N GLY A 293 -9.97 20.10 13.59
CA GLY A 293 -11.20 20.16 14.39
C GLY A 293 -12.39 19.43 13.76
N ALA A 294 -12.17 18.68 12.67
CA ALA A 294 -13.18 17.80 12.10
C ALA A 294 -13.60 16.73 13.12
N ASN A 295 -14.85 16.27 13.00
CA ASN A 295 -15.42 15.22 13.83
C ASN A 295 -15.93 14.06 12.98
N GLU A 296 -16.37 12.99 13.64
CA GLU A 296 -16.81 11.74 13.00
C GLU A 296 -17.90 11.93 11.94
N LYS A 297 -18.75 12.96 12.07
CA LYS A 297 -19.82 13.26 11.11
C LYS A 297 -19.30 13.85 9.80
N ASP A 298 -18.08 14.37 9.80
CA ASP A 298 -17.42 14.94 8.62
C ASP A 298 -16.78 13.84 7.75
N LEU A 299 -16.81 12.57 8.19
CA LEU A 299 -16.32 11.44 7.44
C LEU A 299 -17.34 10.97 6.38
N ASP A 300 -17.03 11.20 5.10
CA ASP A 300 -17.77 10.59 3.98
C ASP A 300 -17.59 9.06 3.99
N MET A 301 -18.63 8.32 4.36
CA MET A 301 -18.61 6.85 4.44
C MET A 301 -19.00 6.17 3.13
N SER A 302 -19.17 6.92 2.04
CA SER A 302 -19.50 6.32 0.75
C SER A 302 -18.38 5.40 0.26
N GLU A 303 -18.77 4.23 -0.22
CA GLU A 303 -17.86 3.21 -0.74
C GLU A 303 -17.59 3.45 -2.23
N THR A 304 -16.32 3.38 -2.62
CA THR A 304 -15.89 3.32 -4.02
C THR A 304 -15.59 1.87 -4.35
N PHE A 305 -16.41 1.28 -5.21
CA PHE A 305 -16.27 -0.12 -5.61
C PHE A 305 -15.27 -0.28 -6.75
N SER A 306 -14.20 -1.01 -6.49
CA SER A 306 -13.25 -1.50 -7.50
C SER A 306 -12.94 -2.98 -7.22
N ILE A 307 -11.74 -3.48 -7.57
CA ILE A 307 -11.29 -4.79 -7.08
C ILE A 307 -11.31 -4.81 -5.55
N THR A 308 -10.90 -3.71 -4.94
CA THR A 308 -10.98 -3.42 -3.51
C THR A 308 -11.99 -2.30 -3.23
N THR A 309 -12.68 -2.38 -2.10
CA THR A 309 -13.73 -1.44 -1.68
C THR A 309 -13.13 -0.41 -0.74
N HIS A 310 -12.88 0.79 -1.24
CA HIS A 310 -12.29 1.87 -0.45
C HIS A 310 -13.34 2.89 -0.03
N ARG A 311 -13.03 3.66 1.00
CA ARG A 311 -13.79 4.86 1.33
C ARG A 311 -13.53 5.93 0.27
N LYS A 312 -14.56 6.68 -0.12
CA LYS A 312 -14.39 7.82 -1.02
C LYS A 312 -13.52 8.90 -0.35
N LEU A 313 -12.39 9.21 -0.97
CA LEU A 313 -11.52 10.30 -0.51
C LEU A 313 -12.29 11.64 -0.57
N ILE A 314 -12.37 12.35 0.56
CA ILE A 314 -13.02 13.67 0.67
C ILE A 314 -12.41 14.69 -0.32
N SER A 315 -11.16 14.51 -0.75
CA SER A 315 -10.60 15.21 -1.91
C SER A 315 -9.32 14.54 -2.42
N SER A 316 -8.89 14.87 -3.64
CA SER A 316 -7.57 14.56 -4.20
C SER A 316 -6.39 15.25 -3.49
N ARG A 317 -6.64 16.02 -2.41
CA ARG A 317 -5.59 16.72 -1.66
C ARG A 317 -5.02 15.82 -0.58
N LEU A 318 -3.75 15.45 -0.76
CA LEU A 318 -2.91 14.74 0.22
C LEU A 318 -2.90 15.39 1.63
N SER A 319 -3.33 16.65 1.78
CA SER A 319 -3.42 17.33 3.08
C SER A 319 -4.41 16.69 4.06
N TYR A 320 -5.34 15.86 3.57
CA TYR A 320 -6.28 15.10 4.40
C TYR A 320 -5.79 13.68 4.74
N LEU A 321 -4.71 13.20 4.11
CA LEU A 321 -4.22 11.82 4.27
C LEU A 321 -3.50 11.57 5.60
N LEU A 322 -3.22 12.61 6.40
CA LEU A 322 -2.45 12.45 7.64
C LEU A 322 -3.18 13.09 8.83
N SER A 323 -3.66 12.24 9.74
CA SER A 323 -3.95 12.59 11.13
C SER A 323 -2.65 13.00 11.84
N THR A 324 -2.76 13.75 12.94
CA THR A 324 -1.61 13.89 13.84
C THR A 324 -1.47 12.58 14.60
N ILE A 325 -0.42 11.81 14.30
CA ILE A 325 -0.11 10.57 15.03
C ILE A 325 0.83 10.94 16.17
N LYS A 326 0.37 10.72 17.41
CA LYS A 326 1.18 10.88 18.61
C LYS A 326 1.40 9.52 19.26
N ASP A 327 2.63 9.22 19.65
CA ASP A 327 2.95 8.02 20.44
C ASP A 327 2.40 8.12 21.87
N GLU A 328 2.57 7.03 22.63
CA GLU A 328 2.19 6.90 24.05
C GLU A 328 2.81 7.97 24.97
N ASN A 329 3.84 8.69 24.51
CA ASN A 329 4.47 9.80 25.22
C ASN A 329 4.05 11.17 24.66
N HIS A 330 2.97 11.20 23.87
CA HIS A 330 2.45 12.36 23.14
C HIS A 330 3.43 13.03 22.17
N LYS A 331 4.49 12.33 21.76
CA LYS A 331 5.43 12.84 20.75
C LYS A 331 4.80 12.69 19.38
N THR A 332 4.78 13.79 18.61
CA THR A 332 4.24 13.78 17.26
C THR A 332 5.20 13.04 16.33
N LEU A 333 4.74 11.92 15.76
CA LEU A 333 5.48 11.13 14.79
C LEU A 333 5.20 11.57 13.36
N ILE A 334 3.96 11.97 13.08
CA ILE A 334 3.54 12.50 11.78
C ILE A 334 2.68 13.75 12.04
N SER A 335 3.09 14.89 11.50
CA SER A 335 2.41 16.19 11.65
C SER A 335 1.77 16.62 10.34
N GLN A 336 0.52 17.11 10.40
CA GLN A 336 -0.19 17.75 9.28
C GLN A 336 0.64 18.84 8.57
N ASN A 337 1.53 19.51 9.30
CA ASN A 337 2.29 20.67 8.80
C ASN A 337 3.30 20.33 7.69
N ILE A 338 3.54 19.04 7.40
CA ILE A 338 4.36 18.60 6.27
C ILE A 338 3.55 18.53 4.97
N VAL A 339 2.22 18.72 4.96
CA VAL A 339 1.42 18.66 3.72
C VAL A 339 0.51 19.88 3.52
N THR A 340 -0.02 20.51 4.57
CA THR A 340 -0.92 21.67 4.41
C THR A 340 -0.23 22.94 3.91
N ARG A 341 1.08 23.14 4.14
CA ARG A 341 1.85 24.24 3.52
C ARG A 341 2.22 24.00 2.05
N PHE A 342 1.94 22.83 1.50
CA PHE A 342 2.44 22.40 0.19
C PHE A 342 1.50 22.66 -0.99
N TRP A 343 0.23 23.00 -0.71
CA TRP A 343 -0.81 23.05 -1.76
C TRP A 343 -1.85 24.17 -1.61
N THR A 344 -1.75 25.04 -0.60
CA THR A 344 -2.76 26.08 -0.32
C THR A 344 -2.36 27.49 -0.73
N LYS A 345 -1.26 27.69 -1.48
CA LYS A 345 -1.07 28.94 -2.21
C LYS A 345 -1.55 28.79 -3.65
N ASP A 346 -2.83 29.14 -3.83
CA ASP A 346 -3.47 29.70 -5.03
C ASP A 346 -2.93 29.24 -6.39
N TYR A 347 -3.53 28.19 -6.95
CA TYR A 347 -3.50 27.97 -8.40
C TYR A 347 -4.91 27.59 -8.89
N GLU A 348 -5.60 28.54 -9.51
CA GLU A 348 -6.65 28.26 -10.48
C GLU A 348 -5.98 27.62 -11.71
N ILE A 349 -6.28 26.34 -11.97
CA ILE A 349 -5.87 25.69 -13.21
C ILE A 349 -6.75 26.24 -14.33
N LYS A 350 -6.28 27.26 -15.06
CA LYS A 350 -6.79 27.57 -16.39
C LYS A 350 -6.17 26.61 -17.39
N SER A 351 -6.98 25.71 -17.94
CA SER A 351 -6.55 24.82 -19.03
C SER A 351 -6.13 25.66 -20.23
N THR A 352 -4.85 25.65 -20.57
CA THR A 352 -4.39 26.12 -21.88
C THR A 352 -3.66 24.97 -22.55
N ASN A 353 -4.24 24.49 -23.64
CA ASN A 353 -3.63 23.54 -24.57
C ASN A 353 -2.43 24.22 -25.23
N ASN A 354 -1.22 23.94 -24.77
CA ASN A 354 -0.01 24.08 -25.58
C ASN A 354 1.13 23.28 -24.93
N ILE A 355 1.33 22.05 -25.41
CA ILE A 355 2.48 21.22 -25.04
C ILE A 355 3.64 21.65 -25.94
N GLY A 356 4.50 22.52 -25.42
CA GLY A 356 5.77 22.89 -26.03
C GLY A 356 6.95 22.29 -25.27
N GLY A 357 7.74 21.47 -25.97
CA GLY A 357 9.15 21.16 -25.68
C GLY A 357 9.50 20.50 -24.34
N SER A 358 9.56 19.16 -24.29
CA SER A 358 10.26 18.45 -23.21
C SER A 358 11.77 18.41 -23.49
N LYS A 359 12.59 19.01 -22.63
CA LYS A 359 14.02 18.69 -22.54
C LYS A 359 14.24 17.80 -21.32
N ALA A 360 14.55 16.53 -21.54
CA ALA A 360 15.02 15.63 -20.50
C ALA A 360 16.48 16.01 -20.17
N LEU A 361 16.74 16.42 -18.94
CA LEU A 361 18.10 16.62 -18.43
C LEU A 361 18.65 15.25 -18.02
N LYS A 362 19.81 14.87 -18.58
CA LYS A 362 20.57 13.67 -18.22
C LYS A 362 21.22 13.83 -16.87
#